data_AF-A0A3D5RAS4-F1
#
_entry.id   AF-A0A3D5RAS4-F1
#
_cell.length_a   1.000
_cell.length_b   1.000
_cell.length_c   1.000
_cell.angle_alpha   90.00
_cell.angle_beta   90.00
_cell.angle_gamma   90.00
#
_symmetry.space_group_name_H-M   'P 1'
#
loop_
_entity.id
_entity.type
_entity.pdbx_description
1 polymer ?
#
loop_
_entity_poly.entity_id
_entity_poly.type
_entity_poly.pdbx_seq_one_letter_code
_entity_poly.pdbx_strand_id
1 'polypeptide(L)'
;MAYYNEIPLWKDVKAEEWNDWKWQVRNRINTVDQLKDIINLTKQEEEDIKKVLDKFRMGITPYYAAQMDKEDHTCPIRMQAVPTIAETHIGEADMTDPLSEDEDSPVEGLTHRYPDRVLFLVTDQCSMYCR
;
A
#
# COMPACT_ATOMS: atom_id res chain seq x y z
N MET A 1 3.90 16.61 14.11
CA MET A 1 3.00 15.50 13.74
C MET A 1 1.64 16.15 13.57
N ALA A 2 1.19 16.35 12.33
CA ALA A 2 -0.12 16.92 12.07
C ALA A 2 -1.17 15.97 12.65
N TYR A 3 -2.11 16.50 13.43
CA TYR A 3 -3.21 15.67 13.93
C TYR A 3 -4.16 15.40 12.75
N TYR A 4 -4.78 14.22 12.67
CA TYR A 4 -5.51 13.80 11.46
C TYR A 4 -6.66 14.73 11.04
N ASN A 5 -7.19 15.51 12.00
CA ASN A 5 -8.23 16.50 11.77
C ASN A 5 -7.72 17.79 11.07
N GLU A 6 -6.40 17.96 10.92
CA GLU A 6 -5.81 19.02 10.10
C GLU A 6 -5.90 18.70 8.60
N ILE A 7 -6.10 17.42 8.25
CA ILE A 7 -6.26 16.98 6.86
C ILE A 7 -7.73 17.20 6.46
N PRO A 8 -8.02 18.00 5.42
CA PRO A 8 -9.41 18.35 5.05
C PRO A 8 -10.34 17.15 4.86
N LEU A 9 -9.80 16.03 4.38
CA LEU A 9 -10.52 14.79 4.16
C LEU A 9 -11.02 14.15 5.46
N TRP A 10 -10.36 14.38 6.60
CA TRP A 10 -10.67 13.74 7.88
C TRP A 10 -11.00 14.73 9.00
N LYS A 11 -11.19 16.00 8.68
CA LYS A 11 -11.51 17.07 9.65
C LYS A 11 -12.75 16.77 10.52
N ASP A 12 -13.74 16.08 9.95
CA ASP A 12 -15.03 15.78 10.59
C ASP A 12 -15.11 14.34 11.12
N VAL A 13 -14.02 13.57 11.02
CA VAL A 13 -13.96 12.17 11.50
C VAL A 13 -13.86 12.17 13.02
N LYS A 14 -14.77 11.44 13.67
CA LYS A 14 -14.77 11.33 15.13
C LYS A 14 -13.60 10.50 15.62
N ALA A 15 -13.11 10.79 16.82
CA ALA A 15 -12.00 10.03 17.42
C ALA A 15 -12.31 8.55 17.56
N GLU A 16 -13.57 8.19 17.84
CA GLU A 16 -14.00 6.79 17.94
C GLU A 16 -13.90 6.07 16.60
N GLU A 17 -14.21 6.75 15.49
CA GLU A 17 -14.06 6.20 14.14
C GLU A 17 -12.60 6.10 13.74
N TRP A 18 -11.79 7.12 14.04
CA TRP A 18 -10.35 7.10 13.76
C TRP A 18 -9.65 5.94 14.46
N ASN A 19 -10.05 5.64 15.70
CA ASN A 19 -9.51 4.53 16.49
C ASN A 19 -10.12 3.16 16.14
N ASP A 20 -11.14 3.10 15.28
CA ASP A 20 -11.68 1.84 14.75
C ASP A 20 -10.85 1.35 13.56
N TRP A 21 -10.08 0.27 13.75
CA TRP A 21 -9.29 -0.33 12.67
C TRP A 21 -10.15 -0.78 11.48
N LYS A 22 -11.42 -1.13 11.69
CA LYS A 22 -12.33 -1.49 10.60
C LYS A 22 -12.71 -0.26 9.79
N TRP A 23 -12.86 0.89 10.43
CA TRP A 23 -13.04 2.16 9.73
C TRP A 23 -11.78 2.51 8.91
N GLN A 24 -10.58 2.33 9.48
CA GLN A 24 -9.32 2.55 8.77
C GLN A 24 -9.20 1.67 7.50
N VAL A 25 -9.54 0.38 7.60
CA VAL A 25 -9.50 -0.54 6.45
C VAL A 25 -10.59 -0.25 5.40
N ARG A 26 -11.78 0.21 5.84
CA ARG A 26 -12.88 0.61 4.94
C ARG A 26 -12.59 1.90 4.17
N ASN A 27 -11.87 2.84 4.79
CA ASN A 27 -11.58 4.15 4.22
C ASN A 27 -10.17 4.26 3.64
N ARG A 28 -9.62 3.14 3.14
CA ARG A 28 -8.31 3.15 2.49
C ARG A 28 -8.33 4.03 1.25
N ILE A 29 -7.26 4.80 1.09
CA ILE A 29 -6.95 5.51 -0.15
C ILE A 29 -6.52 4.48 -1.19
N ASN A 30 -7.27 4.40 -2.28
CA ASN A 30 -7.02 3.46 -3.38
C ASN A 30 -7.13 4.11 -4.77
N THR A 31 -7.37 5.42 -4.82
CA THR A 31 -7.39 6.21 -6.06
C THR A 31 -6.40 7.37 -6.00
N VAL A 32 -5.96 7.83 -7.16
CA VAL A 32 -5.07 8.99 -7.27
C VAL A 32 -5.76 10.25 -6.78
N ASP A 33 -7.05 10.42 -7.06
CA ASP A 33 -7.79 11.63 -6.66
C ASP A 33 -7.88 11.77 -5.13
N GLN A 34 -8.15 10.67 -4.40
CA GLN A 34 -8.09 10.68 -2.93
C GLN A 34 -6.69 10.98 -2.40
N LEU A 35 -5.64 10.52 -3.08
CA LEU A 35 -4.26 10.74 -2.64
C LEU A 35 -3.85 12.21 -2.75
N LYS A 36 -4.33 12.93 -3.77
CA LYS A 36 -4.09 14.38 -3.97
C LYS A 36 -4.63 15.24 -2.84
N ASP A 37 -5.69 14.80 -2.17
CA ASP A 37 -6.27 15.51 -1.04
C ASP A 37 -5.35 15.46 0.21
N ILE A 38 -4.34 14.57 0.20
CA ILE A 38 -3.47 14.29 1.34
C ILE A 38 -2.05 14.81 1.10
N ILE A 39 -1.46 14.49 -0.05
CA ILE A 39 -0.09 14.89 -0.42
C ILE A 39 -0.07 15.67 -1.74
N ASN A 40 0.95 16.50 -1.95
CA ASN A 40 1.13 17.17 -3.23
C ASN A 40 1.71 16.21 -4.25
N LEU A 41 1.03 16.09 -5.39
CA LEU A 41 1.45 15.31 -6.55
C LEU A 41 1.71 16.25 -7.73
N THR A 42 2.79 15.98 -8.45
CA THR A 42 2.99 16.55 -9.78
C THR A 42 2.10 15.85 -10.80
N LYS A 43 1.79 16.50 -11.93
CA LYS A 43 1.01 15.88 -13.02
C LYS A 43 1.62 14.56 -13.50
N GLN A 44 2.95 14.48 -13.54
CA GLN A 44 3.66 13.28 -13.94
C GLN A 44 3.43 12.14 -12.94
N GLU A 45 3.54 12.42 -11.64
CA GLU A 45 3.27 11.42 -10.60
C GLU A 45 1.82 10.91 -10.67
N GLU A 46 0.85 11.78 -10.95
CA GLU A 46 -0.54 11.34 -11.11
C GLU A 46 -0.74 10.37 -12.28
N GLU A 47 -0.14 10.67 -13.44
CA GLU A 47 -0.21 9.81 -14.62
C GLU A 47 0.51 8.49 -14.40
N ASP A 48 1.66 8.53 -13.72
CA ASP A 48 2.47 7.37 -13.41
C ASP A 48 1.77 6.45 -12.42
N ILE A 49 1.19 6.99 -11.33
CA ILE A 49 0.41 6.20 -10.38
C ILE A 49 -0.75 5.52 -11.10
N LYS A 50 -1.49 6.23 -11.99
CA LYS A 50 -2.58 5.62 -12.76
C LYS A 50 -2.11 4.40 -13.57
N LYS A 51 -0.97 4.50 -14.26
CA LYS A 51 -0.40 3.38 -15.02
C LYS A 51 0.02 2.21 -14.13
N VAL A 52 0.55 2.50 -12.94
CA VAL A 52 0.96 1.46 -11.99
C VAL A 52 -0.27 0.75 -11.41
N LEU A 53 -1.37 1.47 -11.16
CA LEU A 53 -2.63 0.92 -10.66
C LEU A 53 -3.30 -0.10 -11.61
N ASP A 54 -2.96 -0.07 -12.90
CA ASP A 54 -3.40 -1.10 -13.87
C ASP A 54 -2.75 -2.48 -13.59
N LYS A 55 -1.62 -2.51 -12.86
CA LYS A 55 -0.87 -3.73 -12.50
C LYS A 55 -0.92 -4.04 -11.01
N PHE A 56 -0.71 -3.05 -10.15
CA PHE A 56 -0.58 -3.21 -8.71
C PHE A 56 -1.60 -2.35 -7.97
N ARG A 57 -2.45 -2.98 -7.15
CA ARG A 57 -3.45 -2.29 -6.32
C ARG A 57 -2.79 -1.37 -5.29
N MET A 58 -3.36 -0.18 -5.07
CA MET A 58 -3.02 0.69 -3.94
C MET A 58 -4.07 0.60 -2.85
N GLY A 59 -3.61 0.63 -1.60
CA GLY A 59 -4.45 0.67 -0.42
C GLY A 59 -3.61 1.24 0.71
N ILE A 60 -3.95 2.45 1.15
CA ILE A 60 -3.23 3.14 2.22
C ILE A 60 -4.27 3.52 3.26
N THR A 61 -4.09 3.11 4.51
CA THR A 61 -5.03 3.52 5.58
C THR A 61 -4.94 5.02 5.84
N PRO A 62 -6.03 5.68 6.26
CA PRO A 62 -5.99 7.07 6.70
C PRO A 62 -4.89 7.34 7.72
N TYR A 63 -4.72 6.45 8.71
CA TYR A 63 -3.66 6.56 9.71
C TYR A 63 -2.26 6.61 9.09
N TYR A 64 -1.95 5.71 8.15
CA TYR A 64 -0.63 5.65 7.52
C TYR A 64 -0.38 6.87 6.64
N ALA A 65 -1.40 7.28 5.87
CA ALA A 65 -1.33 8.45 5.01
C ALA A 65 -1.19 9.77 5.80
N ALA A 66 -1.76 9.87 7.01
CA ALA A 66 -1.60 11.02 7.90
C ALA A 66 -0.14 11.25 8.37
N GLN A 67 0.74 10.25 8.23
CA GLN A 67 2.15 10.37 8.58
C GLN A 67 3.02 10.88 7.42
N MET A 68 2.46 11.04 6.22
CA MET A 68 3.19 11.52 5.06
C MET A 68 3.44 13.02 5.19
N ASP A 69 4.65 13.44 4.83
CA ASP A 69 4.92 14.83 4.57
C ASP A 69 4.31 15.21 3.21
N LYS A 70 3.51 16.27 3.20
CA LYS A 70 2.78 16.73 2.02
C LYS A 70 3.69 17.37 0.97
N GLU A 71 4.79 17.98 1.40
CA GLU A 71 5.70 18.76 0.57
C GLU A 71 6.97 17.98 0.21
N ASP A 72 7.37 17.03 1.05
CA ASP A 72 8.54 16.18 0.81
C ASP A 72 8.20 14.96 -0.07
N HIS A 73 8.55 15.06 -1.36
CA HIS A 73 8.45 13.95 -2.31
C HIS A 73 9.36 12.76 -1.97
N THR A 74 10.36 12.96 -1.12
CA THR A 74 11.26 11.91 -0.61
C THR A 74 10.85 11.37 0.76
N CYS A 75 9.65 11.72 1.23
CA CYS A 75 9.13 11.26 2.51
C CYS A 75 9.19 9.72 2.58
N PRO A 76 9.89 9.14 3.58
CA PRO A 76 10.11 7.68 3.63
C PRO A 76 8.82 6.89 3.84
N ILE A 77 7.79 7.50 4.42
CA ILE A 77 6.45 6.90 4.55
C ILE A 77 5.77 6.86 3.18
N ARG A 78 5.89 7.93 2.38
CA ARG A 78 5.35 8.00 1.01
C ARG A 78 6.01 6.96 0.11
N MET A 79 7.33 6.81 0.19
CA MET A 79 8.10 5.85 -0.63
C MET A 79 7.65 4.39 -0.44
N GLN A 80 7.14 4.03 0.74
CA GLN A 80 6.68 2.66 1.03
C GLN A 80 5.21 2.41 0.65
N ALA A 81 4.45 3.44 0.28
CA ALA A 81 2.99 3.35 0.12
C ALA A 81 2.47 3.88 -1.21
N VAL A 82 3.03 4.97 -1.73
CA VAL A 82 2.61 5.61 -2.97
C VAL A 82 3.32 4.95 -4.15
N PRO A 83 2.58 4.44 -5.15
CA PRO A 83 3.18 3.77 -6.29
C PRO A 83 4.08 4.69 -7.12
N THR A 84 5.10 4.11 -7.76
CA THR A 84 5.99 4.82 -8.69
C THR A 84 6.12 4.08 -10.00
N ILE A 85 6.38 4.80 -11.10
CA ILE A 85 6.48 4.19 -12.44
C ILE A 85 7.59 3.12 -12.51
N ALA A 86 8.60 3.20 -11.64
CA ALA A 86 9.69 2.25 -11.57
C ALA A 86 9.19 0.81 -11.27
N GLU A 87 8.08 0.64 -10.55
CA GLU A 87 7.46 -0.68 -10.30
C GLU A 87 7.03 -1.39 -11.59
N THR A 88 6.85 -0.64 -12.70
CA THR A 88 6.47 -1.25 -13.99
C THR A 88 7.65 -1.75 -14.80
N HIS A 89 8.88 -1.44 -14.38
CA HIS A 89 10.10 -1.93 -14.99
C HIS A 89 10.39 -3.36 -14.51
N ILE A 90 10.53 -4.28 -15.46
CA ILE A 90 10.89 -5.68 -15.19
C ILE A 90 12.34 -5.86 -15.64
N GLY A 91 13.22 -6.21 -14.72
CA GLY A 91 14.63 -6.49 -14.95
C GLY A 91 14.87 -7.91 -15.49
N GLU A 92 16.07 -8.16 -16.04
CA GLU A 92 16.44 -9.48 -16.60
C GLU A 92 16.48 -10.60 -15.55
N ALA A 93 16.68 -10.26 -14.28
CA ALA A 93 16.75 -11.21 -13.18
C ALA A 93 15.43 -11.34 -12.40
N ASP A 94 14.40 -10.59 -12.78
CA ASP A 94 13.12 -10.63 -12.07
C ASP A 94 12.38 -11.96 -12.35
N MET A 95 11.73 -12.48 -11.33
CA MET A 95 10.95 -13.71 -11.38
C MET A 95 9.61 -13.50 -10.69
N THR A 96 8.56 -14.16 -11.15
CA THR A 96 7.24 -14.08 -10.53
C THR A 96 7.21 -14.73 -9.15
N ASP A 97 7.91 -15.86 -9.01
CA ASP A 97 8.09 -16.57 -7.74
C ASP A 97 9.59 -16.84 -7.53
N PRO A 98 10.37 -15.83 -7.09
CA PRO A 98 11.82 -15.99 -6.89
C PRO A 98 12.17 -16.87 -5.69
N LEU A 99 11.17 -17.21 -4.85
CA LEU A 99 11.35 -17.98 -3.64
C LEU A 99 10.76 -19.39 -3.75
N SER A 100 10.26 -19.80 -4.92
CA SER A 100 9.64 -21.12 -5.14
C SER A 100 8.51 -21.43 -4.14
N GLU A 101 7.75 -20.42 -3.72
CA GLU A 101 6.63 -20.59 -2.77
C GLU A 101 5.49 -21.43 -3.34
N ASP A 102 5.23 -21.33 -4.65
CA ASP A 102 4.24 -22.12 -5.36
C ASP A 102 4.77 -23.51 -5.75
N GLU A 103 6.07 -23.62 -6.03
CA GLU A 103 6.73 -24.90 -6.36
C GLU A 103 6.87 -25.80 -5.12
N ASP A 104 7.27 -25.26 -3.98
CA ASP A 104 7.40 -25.97 -2.70
C ASP A 104 6.03 -26.10 -1.97
N SER A 105 4.93 -26.08 -2.72
CA SER A 105 3.56 -26.06 -2.22
C SER A 105 2.90 -27.44 -2.38
N PRO A 106 2.84 -28.29 -1.34
CA PRO A 106 2.12 -29.58 -1.43
C PRO A 106 0.62 -29.41 -1.70
N VAL A 107 0.04 -28.29 -1.29
CA VAL A 107 -1.36 -27.89 -1.53
C VAL A 107 -1.47 -26.37 -1.59
N GLU A 108 -2.45 -25.86 -2.34
CA GLU A 108 -2.69 -24.42 -2.50
C GLU A 108 -2.71 -23.66 -1.16
N GLY A 109 -1.91 -22.59 -1.08
CA GLY A 109 -1.80 -21.73 0.09
C GLY A 109 -0.89 -22.24 1.22
N LEU A 110 -0.26 -23.41 1.08
CA LEU A 110 0.67 -23.95 2.09
C LEU A 110 2.02 -24.29 1.46
N THR A 111 3.05 -23.52 1.78
CA THR A 111 4.44 -23.79 1.36
C THR A 111 5.18 -24.59 2.45
N HIS A 112 5.74 -25.76 2.09
CA HIS A 112 6.51 -26.63 2.98
C HIS A 112 7.92 -26.91 2.44
N ARG A 113 8.76 -25.87 2.49
CA ARG A 113 10.15 -25.93 2.01
C ARG A 113 11.14 -26.48 3.02
N TYR A 114 10.92 -26.23 4.31
CA TYR A 114 11.85 -26.61 5.37
C TYR A 114 11.35 -27.84 6.14
N PRO A 115 12.24 -28.70 6.67
CA PRO A 115 11.83 -29.97 7.26
C PRO A 115 10.77 -29.89 8.38
N ASP A 116 10.78 -28.82 9.17
CA ASP A 116 10.08 -28.74 10.46
C ASP A 116 9.08 -27.58 10.58
N ARG A 117 8.82 -26.83 9.51
CA ARG A 117 7.92 -25.67 9.52
C ARG A 117 7.33 -25.37 8.15
N VAL A 118 6.18 -24.71 8.17
CA VAL A 118 5.40 -24.34 6.98
C VAL A 118 5.03 -22.86 7.01
N LEU A 119 4.76 -22.29 5.83
CA LEU A 119 4.05 -21.02 5.65
C LEU A 119 2.61 -21.33 5.24
N PHE A 120 1.63 -20.75 5.93
CA PHE A 120 0.21 -20.90 5.57
C PHE A 120 -0.42 -19.54 5.25
N LEU A 121 -0.77 -19.34 3.98
CA LEU A 121 -1.37 -18.11 3.47
C LEU A 121 -2.88 -18.09 3.76
N VAL A 122 -3.27 -17.45 4.86
CA VAL A 122 -4.67 -17.34 5.30
C VAL A 122 -5.42 -16.16 4.67
N THR A 123 -4.70 -15.18 4.13
CA THR A 123 -5.25 -13.97 3.51
C THR A 123 -4.23 -13.35 2.57
N ASP A 124 -4.69 -12.84 1.43
CA ASP A 124 -3.90 -11.96 0.55
C ASP A 124 -4.13 -10.48 0.88
N GLN A 125 -5.05 -10.17 1.80
CA GLN A 125 -5.46 -8.81 2.11
C GLN A 125 -4.56 -8.17 3.17
N CYS A 126 -3.96 -7.04 2.81
CA CYS A 126 -3.25 -6.15 3.73
C CYS A 126 -4.05 -4.86 3.97
N SER A 127 -3.89 -4.25 5.14
CA SER A 127 -4.43 -2.91 5.41
C SER A 127 -3.69 -1.83 4.60
N MET A 128 -2.38 -2.02 4.41
CA MET A 128 -1.54 -1.21 3.55
C MET A 128 -0.79 -2.12 2.57
N TYR A 129 -0.77 -1.79 1.28
CA TYR A 129 0.00 -2.53 0.28
C TYR A 129 1.36 -1.87 0.06
N CYS A 130 2.40 -2.48 0.64
CA CYS A 130 3.77 -2.01 0.60
C CYS A 130 4.35 -1.97 -0.82
N ARG A 131 5.33 -1.09 -1.04
CA ARG A 131 6.10 -0.91 -2.27
C ARG A 131 7.56 -1.27 -2.08
#